data_AF-A0A537GRE5-F1
#
_entry.id   AF-A0A537GRE5-F1
#
_cell.length_a   1.000
_cell.length_b   1.000
_cell.length_c   1.000
_cell.angle_alpha   90.00
_cell.angle_beta   90.00
_cell.angle_gamma   90.00
#
_symmetry.space_group_name_H-M   'P 1'
#
loop_
_entity.id
_entity.type
_entity.pdbx_description
1 polymer ?
#
loop_
_entity_poly.entity_id
_entity_poly.type
_entity_poly.pdbx_seq_one_letter_code
_entity_poly.pdbx_strand_id
1 'polypeptide(L)'
;MSEDVKRMADLLKSGATMLSDVCPVCGTPLFKVKGEVFCAKCNKPVVYQRAMSPQATLSPGYLLDSVEMTIIGKISEANEVLKIEKDPEKLSLYSNLVFGWLSMLEKLRGLKDSFKE
;
A
#
# COMPACT_ATOMS: atom_id res chain seq x y z
N MET A 1 -6.81 9.13 33.82
CA MET A 1 -7.46 9.32 32.49
C MET A 1 -6.38 9.77 31.53
N SER A 2 -6.09 9.00 30.48
CA SER A 2 -5.00 9.28 29.53
C SER A 2 -5.24 10.61 28.80
N GLU A 3 -4.18 11.39 28.59
CA GLU A 3 -4.24 12.72 27.97
C GLU A 3 -4.92 12.70 26.58
N ASP A 4 -4.80 11.59 25.88
CA ASP A 4 -5.45 11.34 24.59
C ASP A 4 -6.98 11.41 24.68
N VAL A 5 -7.59 10.88 25.75
CA VAL A 5 -9.05 10.88 25.93
C VAL A 5 -9.56 12.28 26.22
N LYS A 6 -8.78 13.11 26.95
CA LYS A 6 -9.13 14.51 27.20
C LYS A 6 -9.11 15.33 25.91
N ARG A 7 -8.07 15.17 25.10
CA ARG A 7 -7.98 15.84 23.78
C ARG A 7 -9.13 15.46 22.86
N MET A 8 -9.51 14.18 22.82
CA MET A 8 -10.66 13.72 22.05
C MET A 8 -11.98 14.33 22.55
N ALA A 9 -12.17 14.43 23.86
CA ALA A 9 -13.36 15.05 24.44
C ALA A 9 -13.42 16.57 24.17
N ASP A 10 -12.29 17.27 24.22
CA ASP A 10 -12.21 18.69 23.92
C ASP A 10 -12.46 18.98 22.43
N LEU A 11 -12.01 18.10 21.54
CA LEU A 11 -12.32 18.18 20.11
C LEU A 11 -13.83 18.08 19.86
N LEU A 12 -14.52 17.14 20.50
CA LEU A 12 -15.98 17.02 20.38
C LEU A 12 -16.70 18.29 20.88
N LYS A 13 -16.24 18.86 22.00
CA LYS A 13 -16.78 20.13 22.52
C LYS A 13 -16.55 21.32 21.59
N SER A 14 -15.47 21.31 20.80
CA SER A 14 -15.16 22.35 19.82
C SER A 14 -15.94 22.24 18.50
N GLY A 15 -16.83 21.24 18.39
CA GLY A 15 -17.64 20.99 17.20
C GLY A 15 -16.99 20.03 16.19
N ALA A 16 -15.96 19.28 16.59
CA ALA A 16 -15.42 18.19 15.80
C ALA A 16 -16.40 17.01 15.80
N THR A 17 -16.55 16.34 14.65
CA THR A 17 -17.29 15.08 14.55
C THR A 17 -16.30 13.92 14.47
N MET A 18 -16.42 12.96 15.38
CA MET A 18 -15.66 11.70 15.28
C MET A 18 -16.21 10.89 14.10
N LEU A 19 -15.32 10.41 13.23
CA LEU A 19 -15.66 9.56 12.09
C LEU A 19 -15.53 8.08 12.48
N SER A 20 -16.24 7.22 11.76
CA SER A 20 -16.12 5.76 11.89
C SER A 20 -14.77 5.22 11.37
N ASP A 21 -14.06 6.04 10.60
CA ASP A 21 -12.75 5.71 10.02
C ASP A 21 -11.61 5.89 11.04
N VAL A 22 -10.61 5.02 10.96
CA VAL A 22 -9.42 5.05 11.81
C VAL A 22 -8.18 5.47 11.02
N CYS A 23 -7.24 6.15 11.69
CA CYS A 23 -5.98 6.55 11.09
C CYS A 23 -5.14 5.31 10.72
N PRO A 24 -4.72 5.13 9.45
CA PRO A 24 -3.94 3.96 9.03
C PRO A 24 -2.54 3.90 9.64
N VAL A 25 -2.06 5.01 10.22
CA VAL A 25 -0.71 5.10 10.83
C VAL A 25 -0.72 4.71 12.31
N CYS A 26 -1.81 5.00 13.04
CA CYS A 26 -1.82 4.85 14.51
C CYS A 26 -3.10 4.22 15.08
N GLY A 27 -4.07 3.83 14.25
CA GLY A 27 -5.31 3.18 14.65
C GLY A 27 -6.29 4.07 15.44
N THR A 28 -6.01 5.37 15.57
CA THR A 28 -6.88 6.30 16.32
C THR A 28 -8.06 6.77 15.45
N PRO A 29 -9.29 6.88 15.98
CA PRO A 29 -10.43 7.44 15.24
C PRO A 29 -10.13 8.82 14.65
N LEU A 30 -10.58 9.04 13.41
CA LEU A 30 -10.42 10.32 12.73
C LEU A 30 -11.48 11.32 13.20
N PHE A 31 -11.14 12.61 13.12
CA PHE A 31 -12.02 13.71 13.49
C PHE A 31 -12.20 14.65 12.31
N LYS A 32 -13.40 15.18 12.13
CA LYS A 32 -13.74 16.17 11.12
C LYS A 32 -14.07 17.51 11.76
N VAL A 33 -13.37 18.57 11.39
CA VAL A 33 -13.63 19.95 11.83
C VAL A 33 -13.73 20.84 10.60
N LYS A 34 -14.84 21.59 10.46
CA LYS A 34 -15.06 22.56 9.36
C LYS A 34 -14.81 22.02 7.93
N GLY A 35 -14.96 20.71 7.72
CA GLY A 35 -14.77 20.07 6.41
C GLY A 35 -13.45 19.33 6.25
N GLU A 36 -12.47 19.58 7.11
CA GLU A 36 -11.16 18.92 7.08
C GLU A 36 -11.12 17.72 8.03
N VAL A 37 -10.56 16.61 7.56
CA VAL A 37 -10.40 15.39 8.33
C VAL A 37 -8.96 15.31 8.83
N PHE A 38 -8.75 15.00 10.11
CA PHE A 38 -7.43 14.87 10.69
C PHE A 38 -7.41 13.84 11.83
N CYS A 39 -6.20 13.36 12.14
CA CYS A 39 -5.98 12.47 13.26
C CYS A 39 -5.60 13.26 14.52
N ALA A 40 -6.39 13.14 15.59
CA ALA A 40 -6.16 13.84 16.86
C ALA A 40 -4.85 13.44 17.55
N LYS A 41 -4.36 12.22 17.28
CA LYS A 41 -3.11 11.70 17.86
C LYS A 41 -1.88 12.07 17.03
N CYS A 42 -1.94 11.92 15.71
CA CYS A 42 -0.84 12.26 14.82
C CYS A 42 -0.73 13.76 14.52
N ASN A 43 -1.79 14.53 14.82
CA ASN A 43 -1.93 15.95 14.47
C ASN A 43 -1.65 16.25 12.99
N LYS A 44 -2.03 15.31 12.11
CA LYS A 44 -1.84 15.41 10.66
C LYS A 44 -3.19 15.43 9.95
N PRO A 45 -3.39 16.30 8.95
CA PRO A 45 -4.55 16.24 8.08
C PRO A 45 -4.53 14.94 7.27
N VAL A 46 -5.67 14.28 7.21
CA VAL A 46 -5.86 13.02 6.49
C VAL A 46 -6.83 13.31 5.35
N VAL A 47 -6.31 13.38 4.13
CA VAL A 47 -7.16 13.54 2.95
C VAL A 47 -7.76 12.18 2.63
N TYR A 48 -9.04 12.03 2.90
CA TYR A 48 -9.81 10.86 2.50
C TYR A 48 -10.10 10.99 1.00
N GLN A 49 -9.47 10.17 0.16
CA GLN A 49 -10.11 9.83 -1.11
C GLN A 49 -11.38 9.07 -0.73
N ARG A 50 -12.55 9.64 -1.03
CA ARG A 50 -13.83 8.94 -0.87
C ARG A 50 -13.68 7.55 -1.47
N ALA A 51 -13.54 6.55 -0.62
CA ALA A 51 -13.73 5.17 -0.99
C ALA A 51 -15.20 5.05 -1.41
N MET A 52 -15.46 5.21 -2.70
CA MET A 52 -16.67 4.77 -3.34
C MET A 52 -16.76 3.26 -3.11
N SER A 53 -17.78 2.86 -2.34
CA SER A 53 -18.31 1.49 -2.17
C SER A 53 -17.35 0.43 -1.61
N PRO A 54 -17.86 -0.71 -1.08
CA PRO A 54 -17.05 -1.89 -0.74
C PRO A 54 -16.45 -2.60 -1.97
N GLN A 55 -16.50 -1.96 -3.14
CA GLN A 55 -16.00 -2.42 -4.42
C GLN A 55 -15.14 -1.30 -5.01
N ALA A 56 -14.14 -0.84 -4.26
CA ALA A 56 -12.94 -0.33 -4.90
C ALA A 56 -12.24 -1.53 -5.57
N THR A 57 -12.85 -2.06 -6.63
CA THR A 57 -12.13 -2.89 -7.59
C THR A 57 -11.03 -2.00 -8.12
N LEU A 58 -9.83 -2.14 -7.55
CA LEU A 58 -8.62 -1.56 -8.08
C LEU A 58 -8.66 -1.79 -9.59
N SER A 59 -8.48 -0.72 -10.37
CA SER A 59 -8.53 -0.86 -11.82
C SER A 59 -7.55 -1.98 -12.22
N PRO A 60 -7.90 -2.86 -13.17
CA PRO A 60 -7.00 -3.91 -13.61
C PRO A 60 -5.60 -3.37 -13.94
N GLY A 61 -5.51 -2.16 -14.51
CA GLY A 61 -4.25 -1.44 -14.71
C GLY A 61 -3.43 -1.22 -13.43
N TYR A 62 -4.03 -0.66 -12.37
CA TYR A 62 -3.32 -0.43 -11.10
C TYR A 62 -2.85 -1.72 -10.44
N LEU A 63 -3.67 -2.78 -10.48
CA LEU A 63 -3.27 -4.10 -9.98
C LEU A 63 -2.05 -4.64 -10.75
N LEU A 64 -2.09 -4.56 -12.08
CA LEU A 64 -0.98 -5.00 -12.92
C LEU A 64 0.28 -4.15 -12.71
N ASP A 65 0.15 -2.83 -12.46
CA ASP A 65 1.26 -1.96 -12.05
C ASP A 65 1.89 -2.43 -10.72
N SER A 66 1.07 -2.72 -9.72
CA SER A 66 1.56 -3.21 -8.42
C SER A 66 2.26 -4.57 -8.54
N VAL A 67 1.75 -5.47 -9.37
CA VAL A 67 2.37 -6.78 -9.61
C VAL A 67 3.69 -6.62 -10.37
N GLU A 68 3.76 -5.73 -11.38
CA GLU A 68 5.02 -5.44 -12.09
C GLU A 68 6.10 -4.95 -11.13
N MET A 69 5.78 -4.00 -10.25
CA MET A 69 6.73 -3.49 -9.26
C MET A 69 7.21 -4.59 -8.29
N THR A 70 6.32 -5.50 -7.90
CA THR A 70 6.66 -6.63 -7.02
C THR A 70 7.63 -7.60 -7.73
N ILE A 71 7.36 -7.94 -8.99
CA ILE A 71 8.20 -8.84 -9.78
C ILE A 71 9.60 -8.23 -9.99
N ILE A 72 9.67 -6.94 -10.34
CA ILE A 72 10.95 -6.22 -10.51
C ILE A 72 11.73 -6.21 -9.19
N GLY A 73 11.06 -5.94 -8.07
CA GLY A 73 11.67 -5.98 -6.74
C GLY A 73 12.27 -7.35 -6.43
N LYS A 74 11.53 -8.44 -6.70
CA LYS A 74 12.00 -9.80 -6.46
C LYS A 74 13.18 -10.20 -7.36
N ILE A 75 13.17 -9.79 -8.63
CA ILE A 75 14.33 -9.96 -9.52
C ILE A 75 15.56 -9.25 -8.94
N SER A 76 15.41 -8.02 -8.46
CA SER A 76 16.50 -7.27 -7.84
C SER A 76 17.04 -7.96 -6.58
N GLU A 77 16.16 -8.42 -5.69
CA GLU A 77 16.54 -9.16 -4.48
C GLU A 77 17.33 -10.43 -4.81
N ALA A 78 16.84 -11.25 -5.75
CA ALA A 78 17.54 -12.48 -6.14
C ALA A 78 18.86 -12.20 -6.86
N ASN A 79 18.96 -11.11 -7.63
CA ASN A 79 20.22 -10.70 -8.24
C ASN A 79 21.29 -10.38 -7.17
N GLU A 80 20.91 -9.72 -6.07
CA GLU A 80 21.85 -9.49 -4.96
C GLU A 80 22.30 -10.79 -4.30
N VAL A 81 21.42 -11.78 -4.15
CA VAL A 81 21.79 -13.11 -3.65
C VAL A 81 22.72 -13.83 -4.62
N LEU A 82 22.40 -13.84 -5.92
CA LEU A 82 23.18 -14.51 -6.96
C LEU A 82 24.61 -13.96 -7.08
N LYS A 83 24.84 -12.67 -6.83
CA LYS A 83 26.18 -12.06 -6.87
C LYS A 83 27.17 -12.67 -5.90
N ILE A 84 26.68 -13.15 -4.74
CA ILE A 84 27.54 -13.63 -3.64
C ILE A 84 27.45 -15.14 -3.42
N GLU A 85 26.44 -15.79 -4.00
CA GLU A 85 26.22 -17.23 -3.87
C GLU A 85 27.30 -18.03 -4.63
N LYS A 86 27.78 -19.10 -4.00
CA LYS A 86 28.80 -19.99 -4.57
C LYS A 86 28.34 -21.44 -4.63
N ASP A 87 27.26 -21.77 -3.91
CA ASP A 87 26.64 -23.08 -3.92
C ASP A 87 25.94 -23.31 -5.28
N PRO A 88 26.39 -24.31 -6.09
CA PRO A 88 25.81 -24.57 -7.40
C PRO A 88 24.32 -24.91 -7.40
N GLU A 89 23.82 -25.57 -6.35
CA GLU A 89 22.41 -25.94 -6.26
C GLU A 89 21.55 -24.69 -6.01
N LYS A 90 22.00 -23.82 -5.11
CA LYS A 90 21.32 -22.54 -4.85
C LYS A 90 21.38 -21.61 -6.05
N LEU A 91 22.53 -21.53 -6.73
CA LEU A 91 22.68 -20.76 -7.97
C LEU A 91 21.66 -21.20 -9.02
N SER A 92 21.49 -22.51 -9.22
CA SER A 92 20.47 -23.06 -10.12
C SER A 92 19.06 -22.66 -9.68
N LEU A 93 18.75 -22.79 -8.39
CA LEU A 93 17.42 -22.44 -7.86
C LEU A 93 17.07 -20.96 -8.07
N TYR A 94 17.96 -20.04 -7.68
CA TYR A 94 17.74 -18.61 -7.85
C TYR A 94 17.71 -18.21 -9.34
N SER A 95 18.53 -18.83 -10.18
CA SER A 95 18.51 -18.57 -11.63
C SER A 95 17.17 -18.99 -12.25
N ASN A 96 16.61 -20.12 -11.83
CA ASN A 96 15.29 -20.58 -12.28
C ASN A 96 14.16 -19.66 -11.79
N LEU A 97 14.26 -19.13 -10.55
CA LEU A 97 13.30 -18.14 -10.05
C LEU A 97 13.35 -16.84 -10.85
N VAL A 98 14.54 -16.32 -11.11
CA VAL A 98 14.74 -15.11 -11.92
C VAL A 98 14.21 -15.31 -13.33
N PHE A 99 14.49 -16.47 -13.96
CA PHE A 99 13.93 -16.82 -15.26
C PHE A 99 12.39 -16.81 -15.23
N GLY A 100 11.78 -17.46 -14.23
CA GLY A 100 10.34 -17.48 -14.06
C GLY A 100 9.73 -16.07 -13.93
N TRP A 101 10.35 -15.20 -13.14
CA TRP A 101 9.91 -13.81 -12.97
C TRP A 101 10.08 -12.97 -14.23
N LEU A 102 11.16 -13.14 -14.99
CA LEU A 102 11.33 -12.48 -16.29
C LEU A 102 10.23 -12.89 -17.28
N SER A 103 9.90 -14.18 -17.35
CA SER A 103 8.78 -14.66 -18.17
C SER A 103 7.42 -14.15 -17.69
N MET A 104 7.21 -14.03 -16.38
CA MET A 104 6.00 -13.41 -15.83
C MET A 104 5.91 -11.92 -16.19
N LEU A 105 7.03 -11.20 -16.14
CA LEU A 105 7.11 -9.78 -16.48
C LEU A 105 6.77 -9.54 -17.96
N GLU A 106 7.27 -10.37 -18.86
CA GLU A 106 6.94 -10.32 -20.29
C GLU A 106 5.43 -10.54 -20.52
N LYS A 107 4.85 -11.57 -19.91
CA LYS A 107 3.40 -11.84 -19.98
C LYS A 107 2.56 -10.71 -19.41
N LEU A 108 2.99 -10.13 -18.30
CA LEU A 108 2.31 -9.00 -17.66
C LEU A 108 2.30 -7.77 -18.55
N ARG A 109 3.42 -7.47 -19.22
CA ARG A 109 3.50 -6.34 -20.17
C ARG A 109 2.59 -6.56 -21.38
N GLY A 110 2.56 -7.77 -21.92
CA GLY A 110 1.61 -8.14 -22.98
C GLY A 110 0.14 -7.98 -22.55
N LEU A 111 -0.19 -8.41 -21.33
CA LEU A 111 -1.51 -8.20 -20.74
C LEU A 111 -1.85 -6.71 -20.63
N LYS A 112 -0.93 -5.88 -20.10
CA LYS A 112 -1.14 -4.43 -19.98
C LYS A 112 -1.42 -3.76 -21.32
N ASP A 113 -0.74 -4.17 -22.38
CA ASP A 113 -0.97 -3.60 -23.71
C ASP A 113 -2.36 -3.97 -24.25
N SER A 114 -2.89 -5.15 -23.93
CA SER A 114 -4.28 -5.53 -24.28
C SER A 114 -5.37 -4.74 -23.53
N PHE A 115 -5.04 -4.04 -22.45
CA PHE A 115 -5.97 -3.17 -21.71
C PHE A 115 -5.92 -1.70 -22.15
N LYS A 116 -5.06 -1.33 -23.12
CA LYS A 116 -4.95 0.03 -23.67
C LYS A 116 -5.79 0.27 -24.93
N GLU A 117 -6.31 -0.79 -25.56
CA GLU A 117 -7.33 -0.74 -26.63
C GLU A 117 -8.75 -0.67 -26.05
#